data_AF-A0A3C0A015-F1
#
_entry.id   AF-A0A3C0A015-F1
#
_cell.length_a   1.000
_cell.length_b   1.000
_cell.length_c   1.000
_cell.angle_alpha   90.00
_cell.angle_beta   90.00
_cell.angle_gamma   90.00
#
_symmetry.space_group_name_H-M   'P 1'
#
loop_
_entity.id
_entity.type
_entity.pdbx_description
1 polymer ?
#
loop_
_entity_poly.entity_id
_entity_poly.type
_entity_poly.pdbx_seq_one_letter_code
_entity_poly.pdbx_strand_id
1 'polypeptide(L)' 'MKINDKVIAAFLVSIGLFPMSSAIQYVQKLSTGQKTAFYILRANHSDGNIQCSDPSTRLPTENTKRE' A
#
# COMPACT_ATOMS: atom_id res chain seq x y z
N MET A 1 -14.57 11.65 -0.57
CA MET A 1 -13.50 10.73 -0.12
C MET A 1 -14.11 9.34 0.03
N LYS A 2 -13.53 8.30 -0.58
CA LYS A 2 -14.10 6.95 -0.52
C LYS A 2 -13.99 6.40 0.91
N ILE A 3 -14.88 5.49 1.31
CA ILE A 3 -14.84 4.83 2.64
C ILE A 3 -13.44 4.24 2.92
N ASN A 4 -12.87 3.69 1.86
CA ASN A 4 -11.54 3.11 1.79
C ASN A 4 -10.43 4.07 2.21
N ASP A 5 -10.43 5.28 1.67
CA ASP A 5 -9.42 6.29 1.99
C ASP A 5 -9.51 6.72 3.47
N LYS A 6 -10.72 6.75 4.04
CA LYS A 6 -10.94 7.11 5.45
C LYS A 6 -10.34 6.08 6.39
N VAL A 7 -10.42 4.79 6.03
CA VAL A 7 -9.84 3.70 6.81
C VAL A 7 -8.31 3.80 6.85
N ILE A 8 -7.68 4.07 5.71
CA ILE A 8 -6.21 4.22 5.64
C ILE A 8 -5.78 5.48 6.42
N ALA A 9 -6.50 6.59 6.26
CA ALA A 9 -6.19 7.82 7.00
C ALA A 9 -6.34 7.61 8.52
N ALA A 10 -7.41 6.95 8.96
CA ALA A 10 -7.59 6.62 10.37
C ALA A 10 -6.49 5.68 10.90
N PHE A 11 -6.09 4.67 10.13
CA PHE A 11 -4.98 3.79 10.50
C PHE A 11 -3.68 4.57 10.71
N LEU A 12 -3.31 5.45 9.77
CA LEU A 12 -2.11 6.28 9.84
C LEU A 12 -2.12 7.24 11.06
N VAL A 13 -3.29 7.75 11.43
CA VAL A 13 -3.46 8.58 12.63
C VAL A 13 -3.35 7.75 13.90
N SER A 14 -3.97 6.56 13.95
CA SER A 14 -3.97 5.69 15.13
C SER A 14 -2.57 5.19 15.50
N ILE A 15 -1.68 4.98 14.52
CA ILE A 15 -0.27 4.63 14.77
C ILE A 15 0.63 5.86 15.02
N GLY A 16 0.05 7.06 15.05
CA GLY A 16 0.76 8.30 15.39
C GLY A 16 1.69 8.85 14.31
N LEU A 17 1.62 8.36 13.07
CA LEU A 17 2.51 8.82 11.98
C LEU A 17 2.15 10.22 11.48
N PHE A 18 0.86 10.55 11.44
CA PHE A 18 0.39 11.82 10.89
C PHE A 18 -0.82 12.36 11.66
N PRO A 19 -0.99 13.69 11.76
CA PRO A 19 -2.28 14.28 12.10
C PRO A 19 -3.30 14.05 10.97
N MET A 20 -4.59 14.01 11.32
CA MET A 20 -5.69 13.64 10.41
C MET A 20 -5.68 14.39 9.06
N SER A 21 -5.43 15.70 9.09
CA SER A 21 -5.37 16.55 7.89
C SER A 21 -4.26 16.13 6.93
N SER A 22 -3.09 15.74 7.45
CA SER A 22 -1.94 15.29 6.66
C SER A 22 -2.13 13.86 6.16
N ALA A 23 -2.75 12.99 6.97
CA ALA A 23 -3.09 11.64 6.58
C ALA A 23 -4.05 11.62 5.37
N ILE A 24 -5.04 12.51 5.34
CA ILE A 24 -5.97 12.64 4.20
C ILE A 24 -5.23 13.05 2.93
N GLN A 25 -4.36 14.07 3.00
CA GLN A 25 -3.58 14.52 1.84
C GLN A 25 -2.63 13.43 1.32
N TYR A 26 -2.01 12.69 2.24
CA TYR A 26 -1.15 11.56 1.88
C TYR A 26 -1.95 10.48 1.15
N VAL A 27 -3.10 10.07 1.69
CA VAL A 27 -3.96 9.04 1.07
C VAL A 27 -4.53 9.49 -0.29
N GLN A 28 -4.75 10.79 -0.49
CA GLN A 28 -5.15 11.33 -1.79
C GLN A 28 -4.05 11.23 -2.84
N LYS A 29 -2.77 11.32 -2.44
CA LYS A 29 -1.61 11.18 -3.33
C LYS A 29 -1.24 9.73 -3.64
N LEU A 30 -1.76 8.77 -2.87
CA LEU A 30 -1.49 7.34 -3.10
C LEU A 30 -2.14 6.85 -4.40
N SER A 31 -1.38 6.07 -5.16
CA SER A 31 -1.91 5.35 -6.31
C SER A 31 -2.82 4.19 -5.88
N THR A 32 -3.64 3.68 -6.80
CA THR A 32 -4.52 2.53 -6.53
C THR A 32 -3.74 1.31 -6.02
N GLY A 33 -2.56 1.03 -6.59
CA GLY A 33 -1.71 -0.09 -6.15
C GLY A 33 -1.16 0.07 -4.74
N GLN A 34 -0.76 1.30 -4.36
CA GLN A 34 -0.29 1.56 -2.99
C GLN A 34 -1.42 1.48 -1.97
N LYS A 35 -2.64 1.90 -2.32
CA LYS A 35 -3.82 1.71 -1.46
C LYS A 35 -4.11 0.23 -1.23
N THR A 36 -3.95 -0.62 -2.24
CA THR A 36 -4.09 -2.08 -2.12
C THR A 36 -3.12 -2.68 -1.09
N ALA A 37 -1.89 -2.17 -1.00
CA ALA A 37 -0.92 -2.63 -0.01
C ALA A 37 -1.41 -2.41 1.44
N PHE A 38 -2.09 -1.30 1.72
CA PHE A 38 -2.70 -1.05 3.04
C PHE A 38 -3.86 -2.03 3.34
N TYR A 39 -4.62 -2.46 2.33
CA TYR A 39 -5.65 -3.48 2.50
C TYR A 39 -5.07 -4.85 2.79
N ILE A 40 -4.00 -5.23 2.09
CA ILE A 40 -3.28 -6.49 2.31
C ILE A 40 -2.69 -6.50 3.73
N LEU A 41 -2.03 -5.41 4.16
CA LEU A 41 -1.51 -5.26 5.53
C LEU A 41 -2.60 -5.41 6.60
N ARG A 42 -3.81 -4.87 6.36
CA ARG A 42 -4.93 -5.04 7.28
C ARG A 42 -5.48 -6.47 7.29
N ALA A 43 -5.60 -7.11 6.12
CA ALA A 43 -6.06 -8.50 6.01
C ALA A 43 -5.07 -9.47 6.68
N ASN A 44 -3.77 -9.19 6.59
CA ASN A 44 -2.70 -9.96 7.24
C ASN A 44 -2.74 -9.92 8.78
N HIS A 45 -3.45 -8.96 9.38
CA HIS A 45 -3.69 -8.92 10.82
C HIS A 45 -4.91 -9.73 11.26
N SER A 46 -5.74 -10.19 10.32
CA SER A 46 -6.98 -10.93 10.61
C SER A 46 -6.86 -12.43 10.32
N ASP A 47 -6.02 -12.85 9.36
CA ASP A 47 -5.82 -14.26 9.03
C ASP A 47 -4.33 -14.57 8.85
N GLY A 48 -3.74 -15.29 9.80
CA GLY A 48 -2.33 -15.68 9.85
C GLY A 48 -1.94 -16.74 8.82
N ASN A 49 -2.11 -16.47 7.53
CA ASN A 49 -1.56 -17.31 6.46
C ASN A 49 -1.31 -16.50 5.19
N ILE A 50 -0.04 -16.15 4.92
CA ILE A 50 0.33 -15.42 3.71
C ILE A 50 0.94 -16.37 2.68
N GLN A 51 0.27 -16.47 1.52
CA GLN A 51 0.92 -16.74 0.25
C GLN A 51 1.23 -15.38 -0.40
N CYS A 52 2.48 -14.95 -0.33
CA CYS A 52 2.96 -13.75 -1.00
C CYS A 52 2.96 -14.02 -2.52
N SER A 53 1.87 -13.73 -3.20
CA SER A 53 1.89 -13.61 -4.65
C SER A 53 2.51 -12.26 -4.99
N ASP A 54 3.83 -12.27 -5.18
CA ASP A 54 4.61 -11.14 -5.71
C ASP A 54 3.90 -10.60 -6.96
N PRO A 55 3.34 -9.38 -6.94
CA PRO A 55 2.97 -8.71 -8.18
C PRO A 55 4.29 -8.26 -8.80
N SER A 56 4.96 -9.20 -9.49
CA SER A 56 6.17 -8.98 -10.26
C SER A 56 5.88 -7.94 -11.32
N THR A 57 5.99 -6.68 -10.91
CA THR A 57 6.18 -5.54 -11.76
C THR A 57 7.41 -5.85 -12.59
N ARG A 58 7.18 -6.10 -13.88
CA ARG A 58 8.17 -6.07 -14.96
C ARG A 58 9.24 -5.02 -14.64
N LEU A 59 10.36 -5.48 -14.09
CA LEU A 59 11.62 -4.80 -14.25
C LEU A 59 12.03 -5.05 -15.71
N PRO A 60 12.25 -4.03 -16.55
CA PRO A 60 12.84 -4.25 -17.85
C PRO A 60 14.26 -4.78 -17.60
N THR A 61 14.52 -6.03 -17.98
CA THR A 61 15.84 -6.63 -17.96
C THR A 61 16.71 -5.91 -19.00
N GLU A 62 17.38 -4.85 -18.56
CA GLU A 62 18.41 -4.16 -19.32
C GLU A 62 19.70 -5.00 -19.33
N ASN A 63 20.14 -5.40 -20.53
CA ASN A 63 21.52 -5.68 -20.95
C ASN A 63 22.22 -6.92 -20.31
N THR A 64 23.00 -7.76 -21.00
CA THR A 64 23.93 -7.56 -22.12
C THR A 64 24.23 -8.92 -22.78
N LYS A 65 24.30 -8.90 -24.11
CA LYS A 65 24.86 -9.92 -25.02
C LYS A 65 26.30 -10.27 -24.58
N ARG A 66 26.60 -11.52 -24.24
CA ARG A 66 27.98 -12.01 -24.24
C ARG A 66 28.22 -12.74 -25.56
N GLU A 67 29.13 -12.16 -26.33
CA GLU A 67 29.88 -12.83 -27.40
C GLU A 67 30.65 -14.05 -26.88
#